data_AF-A0A962E2M3-F1
#
_entry.id   AF-A0A962E2M3-F1
#
_cell.length_a   1.000
_cell.length_b   1.000
_cell.length_c   1.000
_cell.angle_alpha   90.00
_cell.angle_beta   90.00
_cell.angle_gamma   90.00
#
_symmetry.space_group_name_H-M   'P 1'
#
loop_
_entity.id
_entity.type
_entity.pdbx_description
1 polymer ?
#
loop_
_entity_poly.entity_id
_entity_poly.type
_entity_poly.pdbx_seq_one_letter_code
_entity_poly.pdbx_strand_id
1 'polypeptide(L)' 'MKILYGVQGTGNGHISRARAMQKEFAKTDIEVDWLFSGRDKDKYFCMKDFKNSDYRKGLT' A
#
# COMPACT_ATOMS: atom_id res chain seq x y z
N MET A 1 5.76 -16.03 -5.36
CA MET A 1 4.72 -16.07 -4.29
C MET A 1 3.87 -14.81 -4.40
N LYS A 2 2.57 -14.85 -4.10
CA LYS A 2 1.68 -13.66 -4.08
C LYS A 2 1.29 -13.28 -2.66
N ILE A 3 1.38 -11.99 -2.32
CA ILE A 3 0.99 -11.43 -1.02
C ILE A 3 -0.01 -10.30 -1.24
N LEU A 4 -1.08 -10.28 -0.45
CA LEU A 4 -1.93 -9.10 -0.29
C LEU A 4 -1.44 -8.29 0.91
N TYR A 5 -0.98 -7.05 0.69
CA TYR A 5 -0.49 -6.16 1.74
C TYR A 5 -1.52 -5.05 2.01
N GLY A 6 -2.22 -5.16 3.15
CA GLY A 6 -3.18 -4.15 3.61
C GLY A 6 -2.51 -3.01 4.38
N VAL A 7 -2.82 -1.76 4.03
CA VAL A 7 -2.32 -0.55 4.66
C VAL A 7 -3.48 0.34 5.10
N GLN A 8 -3.69 0.45 6.41
CA GLN A 8 -4.60 1.45 6.96
C GLN A 8 -3.96 2.83 6.82
N GLY A 9 -4.37 3.56 5.80
CA GLY A 9 -3.90 4.89 5.43
C GLY A 9 -4.49 6.02 6.27
N THR A 10 -5.09 5.80 7.45
CA THR A 10 -5.59 6.92 8.28
C THR A 10 -4.46 7.86 8.74
N GLY A 11 -3.22 7.38 8.83
CA GLY A 11 -2.03 8.18 9.13
C GLY A 11 -0.85 7.95 8.16
N ASN A 12 -0.03 8.98 7.94
CA ASN A 12 1.10 8.91 6.99
C ASN A 12 2.21 7.95 7.46
N GLY A 13 2.32 7.66 8.76
CA GLY A 13 3.29 6.71 9.30
C GLY A 13 3.13 5.29 8.75
N HIS A 14 1.88 4.86 8.49
CA HIS A 14 1.60 3.53 7.92
C HIS A 14 2.03 3.43 6.47
N ILE A 15 1.76 4.49 5.68
CA ILE A 15 2.18 4.59 4.28
C ILE A 15 3.72 4.62 4.19
N SER A 16 4.39 5.37 5.08
CA SER A 16 5.85 5.42 5.12
C SER A 16 6.49 4.05 5.40
N ARG A 17 5.93 3.27 6.33
CA ARG A 17 6.39 1.90 6.61
C ARG A 17 6.10 0.95 5.46
N ALA A 18 4.90 1.02 4.87
CA ALA A 18 4.54 0.27 3.68
C ALA A 18 5.51 0.53 2.52
N ARG A 19 5.94 1.78 2.34
CA ARG A 19 6.93 2.14 1.31
C ARG A 19 8.31 1.56 1.58
N ALA A 20 8.74 1.50 2.84
CA ALA A 20 9.98 0.82 3.20
C ALA A 20 9.91 -0.66 2.83
N MET A 21 8.77 -1.32 3.09
CA MET A 21 8.52 -2.70 2.67
C MET A 21 8.50 -2.86 1.15
N GLN A 22 7.84 -1.96 0.42
CA GLN A 22 7.78 -1.99 -1.05
C GLN A 22 9.18 -1.97 -1.67
N LYS A 23 10.13 -1.21 -1.10
CA LYS A 23 11.52 -1.18 -1.57
C LYS A 23 12.23 -2.52 -1.40
N GLU A 24 11.93 -3.27 -0.35
CA GLU A 24 12.52 -4.59 -0.13
C GLU A 24 11.83 -5.66 -1.00
N PHE A 25 10.50 -5.61 -1.14
CA PHE A 25 9.78 -6.49 -2.06
C PHE A 25 10.20 -6.31 -3.51
N ALA A 26 10.51 -5.08 -3.95
CA ALA A 26 11.00 -4.81 -5.29
C ALA A 26 12.34 -5.49 -5.63
N LYS A 27 13.06 -6.01 -4.63
CA LYS A 27 14.32 -6.76 -4.81
C LYS A 27 14.10 -8.27 -4.86
N THR A 28 12.87 -8.75 -4.72
CA THR A 28 12.52 -10.18 -4.72
C THR A 28 11.60 -10.51 -5.90
N ASP A 29 11.26 -11.80 -6.06
CA ASP A 29 10.30 -12.30 -7.04
C ASP A 29 8.85 -12.33 -6.49
N ILE A 30 8.61 -11.69 -5.34
CA ILE A 30 7.30 -11.68 -4.68
C ILE A 30 6.43 -10.63 -5.36
N GLU A 31 5.26 -11.06 -5.81
CA GLU A 31 4.24 -10.17 -6.31
C GLU A 31 3.37 -9.70 -5.14
N VAL A 32 3.22 -8.38 -5.01
CA VAL A 32 2.48 -7.76 -3.92
C VAL A 32 1.32 -6.95 -4.49
N ASP A 33 0.11 -7.31 -4.08
CA ASP A 33 -1.09 -6.52 -4.30
C ASP A 33 -1.31 -5.61 -3.09
N TRP A 34 -1.49 -4.31 -3.33
CA TRP A 34 -1.58 -3.33 -2.26
C TRP A 34 -3.02 -2.89 -2.03
N LEU A 35 -3.49 -2.94 -0.79
CA LEU A 35 -4.81 -2.46 -0.43
C LEU A 35 -4.71 -1.33 0.58
N PHE A 36 -5.03 -0.11 0.15
CA PHE A 36 -5.07 1.06 1.02
C PHE A 36 -6.49 1.33 1.50
N SER A 37 -6.65 1.60 2.80
CA SER A 37 -7.95 1.94 3.37
C SER A 37 -7.92 3.13 4.34
N GLY A 38 -9.08 3.70 4.66
CA GLY A 38 -9.22 4.67 5.75
C GLY A 38 -9.05 6.14 5.39
N ARG A 39 -8.89 6.51 4.11
CA ARG A 39 -9.11 7.88 3.61
C ARG A 39 -9.45 7.89 2.13
N ASP A 40 -9.87 9.05 1.63
CA ASP A 40 -10.14 9.25 0.21
C ASP A 40 -8.86 9.13 -0.64
N LYS A 41 -8.98 8.59 -1.86
CA LYS A 41 -7.84 8.26 -2.74
C LYS A 41 -6.95 9.47 -3.06
N ASP A 42 -7.55 10.64 -3.20
CA ASP A 42 -6.90 11.93 -3.46
C ASP A 42 -6.07 12.45 -2.28
N LYS A 43 -6.31 11.94 -1.07
CA LYS A 43 -5.57 12.31 0.16
C LYS A 43 -4.35 11.42 0.44
N TYR A 44 -4.01 10.53 -0.49
CA TYR A 44 -2.78 9.74 -0.43
C TYR A 44 -1.64 10.45 -1.16
N PHE A 45 -0.42 10.23 -0.68
CA PHE A 45 0.78 10.86 -1.21
C PHE A 45 1.81 9.81 -1.59
N CYS A 46 2.61 10.11 -2.61
CA CYS A 46 3.74 9.28 -3.03
C CYS A 46 3.37 7.82 -3.37
N MET A 47 2.22 7.61 -4.02
CA MET A 47 1.69 6.27 -4.28
C MET A 47 2.30 5.56 -5.51
N LYS A 48 3.15 6.26 -6.27
CA LYS A 48 3.69 5.78 -7.55
C LYS A 48 4.45 4.46 -7.44
N ASP A 49 5.08 4.20 -6.29
CA ASP A 49 5.89 3.01 -6.08
C ASP A 49 5.05 1.75 -5.80
N PHE A 50 3.78 1.91 -5.40
CA PHE A 50 2.87 0.81 -5.12
C PHE A 50 2.15 0.37 -6.40
N LYS A 51 2.70 -0.64 -7.08
CA LYS A 51 2.06 -1.28 -8.24
C LYS A 51 0.83 -2.08 -7.77
N ASN A 52 -0.15 -2.29 -8.65
CA ASN A 52 -1.37 -3.06 -8.32
C ASN A 52 -2.05 -2.60 -7.02
N SER A 53 -2.25 -1.28 -6.88
CA SER A 53 -2.84 -0.70 -5.68
C SER A 53 -4.34 -0.42 -5.81
N ASP A 54 -5.12 -0.95 -4.87
CA ASP A 54 -6.53 -0.64 -4.68
C ASP A 54 -6.76 0.26 -3.46
N TYR A 55 -7.85 1.02 -3.49
CA TYR A 55 -8.22 1.99 -2.46
C TYR A 55 -9.66 1.75 -2.01
N ARG A 56 -9.87 1.62 -0.70
CA ARG A 56 -11.19 1.38 -0.09
C ARG A 56 -11.44 2.38 1.04
N LYS A 57 -12.70 2.67 1.34
CA LYS A 57 -13.03 3.51 2.52
C LYS A 57 -12.79 2.76 3.83
N GLY A 58 -13.08 1.46 3.84
CA GLY A 58 -12.92 0.56 4.99
C GLY A 58 -12.89 -0.91 4.53
N LEU A 59 -13.17 -1.84 5.44
CA LEU A 59 -13.19 -3.29 5.18
C LEU A 59 -14.55 -3.82 4.66
N THR A 60 -15.50 -2.92 4.39
CA THR A 60 -16.86 -3.20 3.91
C THR A 60 -17.05 -2.70 2.50
#